data_AF-A0AAD6A462-F1
#
_entry.id   AF-A0AAD6A462-F1
#
_cell.length_a   1.000
_cell.length_b   1.000
_cell.length_c   1.000
_cell.angle_alpha   90.00
_cell.angle_beta   90.00
_cell.angle_gamma   90.00
#
_symmetry.space_group_name_H-M   'P 1'
#
loop_
_entity.id
_entity.type
_entity.pdbx_description
1 polymer ?
#
loop_
_entity_poly.entity_id
_entity_poly.type
_entity_poly.pdbx_seq_one_letter_code
_entity_poly.pdbx_strand_id
1 'polypeptide(L)' 'MTYPQVRVTQGQEPPHLMSLFQGKPMIIHSGGTSRKGGQSQSGTTRLFHIRQSSSSATRAVE' A
#
# COMPACT_ATOMS: atom_id res chain seq x y z
N MET A 1 8.02 -9.77 28.36
CA MET A 1 8.33 -9.86 26.93
C MET A 1 7.56 -8.77 26.21
N THR A 2 8.24 -7.90 25.46
CA THR A 2 7.61 -6.88 24.62
C THR A 2 7.64 -7.33 23.16
N TYR A 3 6.56 -7.10 22.42
CA TYR A 3 6.52 -7.37 20.99
C TYR A 3 7.25 -6.25 20.22
N PRO A 4 7.93 -6.57 19.11
CA PRO A 4 8.56 -5.55 18.29
C PRO A 4 7.50 -4.59 17.71
N GLN A 5 7.77 -3.29 17.82
CA GLN A 5 6.98 -2.24 17.19
C GLN A 5 7.83 -1.51 16.15
N VAL A 6 7.31 -1.39 14.92
CA VAL A 6 8.00 -0.71 13.81
C VAL A 6 7.05 0.31 13.20
N ARG A 7 7.45 1.58 13.20
CA ARG A 7 6.74 2.64 12.48
C ARG A 7 7.17 2.62 11.02
N VAL A 8 6.20 2.64 10.12
CA VAL A 8 6.42 2.62 8.67
C VAL A 8 5.65 3.77 8.03
N THR A 9 6.28 4.48 7.10
CA THR A 9 5.63 5.52 6.28
C THR A 9 5.31 4.97 4.88
N GLN A 10 4.31 5.54 4.22
CA GLN A 10 3.97 5.18 2.86
C GLN A 10 5.19 5.30 1.93
N GLY A 11 5.43 4.28 1.12
CA GLY A 11 6.60 4.18 0.23
C GLY A 11 7.84 3.58 0.88
N GLN A 12 7.88 3.40 2.20
CA GLN A 12 9.01 2.80 2.93
C GLN A 12 8.66 1.45 3.57
N GLU A 13 7.71 0.72 2.97
CA GLU A 13 7.23 -0.54 3.51
C GLU A 13 8.28 -1.65 3.44
N PRO A 14 8.62 -2.32 4.57
CA PRO A 14 9.63 -3.37 4.60
C PRO A 14 9.13 -4.66 3.92
N PRO A 15 10.03 -5.54 3.45
CA PRO A 15 9.65 -6.79 2.77
C PRO A 15 8.70 -7.67 3.58
N HIS A 16 8.87 -7.73 4.91
CA HIS A 16 7.99 -8.51 5.77
C HIS A 16 6.53 -8.01 5.71
N LEU A 17 6.29 -6.70 5.74
CA LEU A 17 4.94 -6.12 5.61
C LEU A 17 4.33 -6.45 4.23
N MET A 18 5.14 -6.41 3.17
CA MET A 18 4.68 -6.72 1.80
C MET A 18 4.30 -8.19 1.65
N SER A 19 4.98 -9.10 2.34
CA SER A 19 4.70 -10.54 2.28
C SER A 19 3.32 -10.93 2.84
N LEU A 20 2.72 -10.09 3.69
CA LEU A 20 1.38 -10.33 4.26
C LEU A 20 0.29 -10.44 3.19
N PHE A 21 0.51 -9.83 2.02
CA PHE A 21 -0.42 -9.86 0.90
C PHE A 21 -0.28 -11.11 0.02
N GLN A 22 0.57 -12.07 0.41
CA GLN A 22 0.70 -13.40 -0.23
C GLN A 22 0.95 -13.31 -1.74
N GLY A 23 1.85 -12.40 -2.14
CA GLY A 23 2.20 -12.16 -3.55
C GLY A 23 1.24 -11.25 -4.30
N LYS A 24 0.11 -10.83 -3.70
CA LYS A 24 -0.73 -9.77 -4.27
C LYS A 24 -0.06 -8.41 -4.07
N PRO A 25 -0.20 -7.47 -5.03
CA PRO A 25 0.40 -6.15 -4.91
C PRO A 25 -0.25 -5.36 -3.77
N MET A 26 0.55 -4.54 -3.09
CA MET A 26 0.01 -3.47 -2.24
C MET A 26 -0.52 -2.36 -3.14
N ILE A 27 -1.81 -2.04 -3.02
CA ILE A 27 -2.48 -0.98 -3.77
C ILE A 27 -2.59 0.26 -2.89
N ILE A 28 -2.11 1.38 -3.39
CA ILE A 28 -2.12 2.67 -2.69
C ILE A 28 -2.91 3.65 -3.53
N HIS A 29 -4.04 4.11 -3.00
CA HIS A 29 -4.88 5.12 -3.62
C HIS A 29 -4.44 6.53 -3.26
N SER A 30 -4.64 7.49 -4.17
CA SER A 30 -4.30 8.89 -3.93
C SER A 30 -5.36 9.53 -3.02
N GLY A 31 -4.99 9.82 -1.77
CA GLY A 31 -5.86 10.49 -0.81
C GLY A 31 -7.07 9.65 -0.35
N GLY A 32 -8.09 10.33 0.17
CA GLY A 32 -9.32 9.72 0.68
C GLY A 32 -9.17 8.97 2.01
N THR A 33 -10.21 8.22 2.37
CA THR A 33 -10.22 7.34 3.55
C THR A 33 -11.13 6.16 3.31
N SER A 34 -10.78 4.99 3.86
CA SER A 34 -11.64 3.80 3.84
C SER A 34 -12.69 3.81 4.98
N ARG A 35 -12.65 4.80 5.87
CA ARG A 35 -13.65 4.95 6.94
C ARG A 35 -15.03 5.25 6.36
N LYS A 36 -16.05 4.52 6.81
CA LYS A 36 -17.44 4.65 6.36
C LYS A 36 -17.91 6.11 6.41
N GLY A 37 -18.43 6.61 5.29
CA GLY A 37 -18.98 7.96 5.16
C GLY A 37 -17.95 9.06 4.90
N GLY A 38 -16.66 8.71 4.80
CA GLY A 38 -15.58 9.66 4.48
C GLY A 38 -14.89 9.39 3.14
N GLN A 39 -15.30 8.35 2.42
CA GLN A 39 -14.72 8.00 1.12
C GLN A 39 -14.83 9.17 0.15
N SER A 40 -13.70 9.61 -0.37
CA SER A 40 -13.67 10.56 -1.49
C SER A 40 -14.10 9.85 -2.78
N GLN A 41 -14.82 10.57 -3.64
CA GLN A 41 -15.15 10.05 -4.97
C GLN A 41 -13.87 9.90 -5.78
N SER A 42 -13.68 8.73 -6.40
CA SER A 42 -12.53 8.50 -7.27
C SER A 42 -12.64 9.33 -8.55
N GLY A 43 -11.49 9.70 -9.13
CA GLY A 43 -11.44 10.30 -10.46
C GLY A 43 -12.08 9.40 -11.51
N THR A 44 -12.63 10.00 -12.57
CA THR A 44 -13.25 9.27 -13.70
C THR A 44 -12.24 8.41 -14.45
N THR A 45 -10.98 8.84 -14.49
CA THR A 45 -9.83 8.09 -15.00
C THR A 45 -8.78 8.04 -13.89
N ARG A 46 -8.17 6.87 -13.69
CA ARG A 46 -7.17 6.63 -12.65
C ARG A 46 -5.96 5.95 -13.27
N LEU A 47 -4.77 6.44 -12.95
CA LEU A 47 -3.51 5.87 -13.40
C LEU A 47 -2.81 5.24 -12.21
N PHE A 48 -2.14 4.12 -12.42
CA PHE A 48 -1.35 3.47 -11.39
C PHE A 48 0.04 3.17 -11.93
N HIS A 49 1.07 3.63 -11.22
CA HIS A 49 2.43 3.21 -11.45
C HIS A 49 2.67 1.88 -10.73
N ILE A 50 2.85 0.81 -11.51
CA ILE A 50 3.15 -0.53 -11.00
C ILE A 50 4.66 -0.72 -10.99
N ARG A 51 5.24 -0.97 -9.80
CA ARG A 51 6.66 -1.25 -9.63
C ARG A 51 6.87 -2.51 -8.80
N GLN A 52 7.72 -3.39 -9.32
CA GLN A 52 8.25 -4.54 -8.58
C GLN A 52 9.65 -4.22 -8.05
N SER A 53 9.92 -4.60 -6.81
CA SER A 53 11.22 -4.49 -6.16
C SER A 53 12.05 -5.77 -6.37
N SER A 54 13.35 -5.71 -6.04
CA SER A 54 14.25 -6.89 -6.09
C SER A 54 13.83 -8.03 -5.16
N SER A 55 13.04 -7.75 -4.11
CA SER A 55 12.48 -8.76 -3.21
C SER A 55 11.13 -9.31 -3.69
N SER A 56 10.79 -9.12 -4.98
CA SER A 56 9.50 -9.50 -5.59
C SER A 56 8.26 -8.90 -4.93
N ALA A 57 8.42 -7.86 -4.11
CA ALA A 57 7.29 -7.10 -3.59
C ALA A 57 6.81 -6.10 -4.66
N THR A 58 5.51 -6.12 -4.94
CA THR A 58 4.88 -5.29 -5.96
C THR A 58 4.00 -4.22 -5.34
N ARG A 59 4.11 -2.99 -5.84
CA ARG A 59 3.28 -1.86 -5.45
C ARG A 59 2.57 -1.28 -6.66
N ALA A 60 1.30 -0.94 -6.50
CA ALA A 60 0.52 -0.17 -7.45
C ALA A 60 0.12 1.14 -6.78
N VAL A 61 0.79 2.22 -7.15
CA VAL A 61 0.58 3.55 -6.57
C VAL A 61 -0.19 4.42 -7.55
N GLU A 62 -1.31 4.98 -7.10
CA GLU A 62 -2.08 5.99 -7.82
C GLU A 62 -1.43 7.37 -7.79
#